data_AF-A0A6N8NQ54-F1
#
_entry.id   AF-A0A6N8NQ54-F1
#
_cell.length_a   1.000
_cell.length_b   1.000
_cell.length_c   1.000
_cell.angle_alpha   90.00
_cell.angle_beta   90.00
_cell.angle_gamma   90.00
#
_symmetry.space_group_name_H-M   'P 1'
#
loop_
_entity.id
_entity.type
_entity.pdbx_description
1 polymer ?
#
loop_
_entity_poly.entity_id
_entity_poly.type
_entity_poly.pdbx_seq_one_letter_code
_entity_poly.pdbx_strand_id
1 'polypeptide(L)'
;MKTFSDRWRQLDWDDIRLRINGKTAVDVERALNASQFTRDDMMALLSPAASGYLEQLAQRAQRLTRQRFGNTVSFYVPLYLSNLCANDCT
;
A
#
# COMPACT_ATOMS: atom_id res chain seq x y z
N MET A 1 5.44 -27.89 5.53
CA MET A 1 4.61 -26.67 5.62
C MET A 1 5.47 -25.50 5.14
N LYS A 2 5.06 -24.73 4.12
CA LYS A 2 5.85 -23.57 3.66
C LYS A 2 5.67 -22.42 4.65
N THR A 3 6.77 -21.86 5.16
CA THR A 3 6.73 -20.70 6.07
C THR A 3 6.69 -19.38 5.28
N PHE A 4 6.40 -18.26 5.96
CA PHE A 4 6.50 -16.94 5.36
C PHE A 4 7.92 -16.66 4.85
N SER A 5 8.95 -17.03 5.63
CA SER A 5 10.35 -16.84 5.27
C SER A 5 10.73 -17.58 3.99
N ASP A 6 10.18 -18.77 3.76
CA ASP A 6 10.40 -19.52 2.52
C ASP A 6 9.81 -18.81 1.31
N ARG A 7 8.62 -18.20 1.47
CA ARG A 7 8.00 -17.41 0.40
C ARG A 7 8.74 -16.10 0.16
N TRP A 8 9.18 -15.43 1.22
CA TRP A 8 9.94 -14.18 1.15
C TRP A 8 11.22 -14.33 0.34
N ARG A 9 11.98 -15.41 0.59
CA ARG A 9 13.22 -15.73 -0.15
C ARG A 9 13.01 -15.99 -1.64
N GLN A 10 11.79 -16.30 -2.06
CA GLN A 10 11.44 -16.54 -3.48
C GLN A 10 11.05 -15.27 -4.23
N LEU A 11 10.97 -14.12 -3.55
CA LEU A 11 10.64 -12.86 -4.20
C LEU A 11 11.88 -12.30 -4.89
N ASP A 12 11.73 -12.02 -6.18
CA ASP A 12 12.72 -11.26 -6.94
C ASP A 12 12.48 -9.76 -6.73
N TRP A 13 13.36 -9.13 -5.94
CA TRP A 13 13.24 -7.72 -5.58
C TRP A 13 13.53 -6.80 -6.76
N ASP A 14 14.42 -7.19 -7.66
CA ASP A 14 14.78 -6.40 -8.83
C ASP A 14 13.66 -6.41 -9.85
N ASP A 15 13.03 -7.57 -10.10
CA ASP A 15 11.82 -7.66 -10.92
C ASP A 15 10.69 -6.79 -10.36
N ILE A 16 10.39 -6.92 -9.06
CA ILE A 16 9.33 -6.13 -8.41
C ILE A 16 9.61 -4.63 -8.55
N ARG A 17 10.86 -4.20 -8.32
CA ARG A 17 11.27 -2.80 -8.43
C ARG A 17 11.13 -2.31 -9.87
N LEU A 18 11.59 -3.08 -10.85
CA LEU A 18 11.48 -2.74 -12.27
C LEU A 18 10.01 -2.62 -12.69
N ARG A 19 9.17 -3.56 -12.24
CA ARG A 19 7.73 -3.56 -12.53
C ARG A 19 7.01 -2.36 -11.95
N ILE A 20 7.33 -1.95 -10.72
CA ILE A 20 6.74 -0.74 -10.11
C ILE A 20 7.20 0.51 -10.88
N ASN A 21 8.50 0.64 -11.13
CA ASN A 21 9.05 1.82 -11.80
C ASN A 21 8.66 1.91 -13.29
N GLY A 22 8.34 0.78 -13.92
CA GLY A 22 7.89 0.70 -15.31
C GLY A 22 6.40 0.94 -15.52
N LYS A 23 5.60 1.18 -14.47
CA LYS A 23 4.17 1.47 -14.62
C LYS A 23 3.96 2.83 -15.29
N THR A 24 2.89 2.89 -16.07
CA THR A 24 2.52 4.06 -16.87
C THR A 24 1.30 4.77 -16.28
N ALA A 25 1.05 5.99 -16.75
CA ALA A 25 -0.18 6.73 -16.41
C ALA A 25 -1.46 5.93 -16.72
N VAL A 26 -1.47 5.18 -17.82
CA VAL A 26 -2.61 4.32 -18.20
C VAL A 26 -2.84 3.20 -17.19
N ASP A 27 -1.77 2.60 -16.67
CA ASP A 27 -1.88 1.58 -15.61
C ASP A 27 -2.45 2.18 -14.32
N VAL A 28 -2.05 3.40 -13.97
CA VAL A 28 -2.56 4.14 -12.80
C VAL A 28 -4.04 4.44 -12.96
N GLU A 29 -4.46 4.96 -14.12
CA GLU A 29 -5.86 5.27 -14.43
C GLU A 29 -6.74 4.02 -14.39
N ARG A 30 -6.24 2.89 -14.92
CA ARG A 30 -6.92 1.60 -14.82
C ARG A 30 -7.11 1.19 -13.36
N ALA A 31 -6.03 1.24 -12.56
CA ALA A 31 -6.08 0.90 -11.14
C ALA A 31 -7.04 1.82 -10.37
N LEU A 32 -7.02 3.13 -10.66
CA LEU A 32 -7.89 4.15 -10.06
C LEU A 32 -9.38 3.96 -10.35
N ASN A 33 -9.73 3.18 -11.37
CA ASN A 33 -11.13 2.88 -11.71
C ASN A 33 -11.52 1.41 -11.39
N ALA A 34 -10.57 0.58 -10.97
CA ALA A 34 -10.83 -0.82 -10.64
C ALA A 34 -11.76 -0.95 -9.41
N SER A 35 -12.75 -1.84 -9.45
CA SER A 35 -13.65 -2.09 -8.31
C SER A 35 -13.00 -2.95 -7.22
N GLN A 36 -12.05 -3.81 -7.61
CA GLN A 36 -11.21 -4.61 -6.72
C GLN A 36 -9.75 -4.45 -7.13
N PHE A 37 -8.86 -4.28 -6.15
CA PHE A 37 -7.44 -4.08 -6.39
C PHE A 37 -6.70 -5.42 -6.43
N THR A 38 -5.92 -5.61 -7.48
CA THR A 38 -4.93 -6.68 -7.58
C THR A 38 -3.57 -6.19 -7.07
N ARG A 39 -2.63 -7.13 -6.92
CA ARG A 39 -1.24 -6.80 -6.60
C ARG A 39 -0.60 -5.89 -7.66
N ASP A 40 -0.98 -6.04 -8.92
CA ASP A 40 -0.42 -5.27 -10.03
C ASP A 40 -0.98 -3.84 -10.05
N ASP A 41 -2.25 -3.67 -9.70
CA ASP A 41 -2.84 -2.34 -9.50
C ASP A 41 -2.13 -1.60 -8.36
N MET A 42 -1.80 -2.30 -7.26
CA MET A 42 -1.04 -1.68 -6.17
C MET A 42 0.35 -1.24 -6.61
N MET A 43 1.02 -2.00 -7.49
CA MET A 43 2.30 -1.56 -8.08
C MET A 43 2.13 -0.30 -8.92
N ALA A 44 1.03 -0.18 -9.68
CA ALA A 44 0.71 1.04 -10.43
C ALA A 44 0.51 2.24 -9.51
N LEU A 45 -0.29 2.10 -8.45
CA LEU A 45 -0.58 3.19 -7.52
C LEU A 45 0.61 3.63 -6.65
N LEU A 46 1.63 2.78 -6.50
CA LEU A 46 2.88 3.09 -5.79
C LEU A 46 4.01 3.56 -6.73
N SER A 47 3.77 3.57 -8.04
CA SER A 47 4.79 3.92 -9.04
C SER A 47 5.06 5.43 -9.10
N PRO A 48 6.21 5.86 -9.67
CA PRO A 48 6.47 7.27 -9.93
C PRO A 48 5.38 7.93 -10.79
N ALA A 49 4.79 7.19 -11.74
CA ALA A 49 3.71 7.68 -12.60
C ALA A 49 2.46 8.06 -11.81
N ALA A 50 2.23 7.48 -10.63
CA ALA A 50 1.08 7.82 -9.77
C ALA A 50 1.21 9.18 -9.06
N SER A 51 2.38 9.83 -9.10
CA SER A 51 2.62 11.11 -8.41
C SER A 51 1.64 12.20 -8.85
N GLY A 52 1.28 12.25 -10.14
CA GLY A 52 0.29 13.20 -10.67
C GLY A 52 -1.16 12.90 -10.28
N TYR A 53 -1.41 11.74 -9.66
CA TYR A 53 -2.75 11.25 -9.33
C TYR A 53 -3.02 11.20 -7.82
N LEU A 54 -2.12 11.72 -6.98
CA LEU A 54 -2.25 11.69 -5.52
C LEU A 54 -3.58 12.28 -5.03
N GLU A 55 -4.04 13.38 -5.61
CA GLU A 55 -5.32 13.98 -5.24
C GLU A 55 -6.50 13.06 -5.59
N GLN A 56 -6.48 12.42 -6.77
CA GLN A 56 -7.54 11.48 -7.17
C GLN A 56 -7.55 10.25 -6.25
N LEU A 57 -6.37 9.76 -5.86
CA LEU A 57 -6.20 8.71 -4.86
C LEU A 57 -6.77 9.11 -3.50
N ALA A 58 -6.44 10.32 -3.03
CA ALA A 58 -6.92 10.85 -1.75
C ALA A 58 -8.45 10.98 -1.73
N GLN A 59 -9.05 11.52 -2.79
CA GLN A 59 -10.50 11.61 -2.92
C GLN A 59 -11.17 10.23 -2.95
N ARG A 60 -10.58 9.27 -3.67
CA ARG A 60 -11.11 7.90 -3.70
C ARG A 60 -11.01 7.24 -2.31
N ALA A 61 -9.88 7.36 -1.64
CA ALA A 61 -9.68 6.85 -0.29
C ALA A 61 -10.68 7.48 0.70
N GLN A 62 -10.88 8.80 0.63
CA GLN A 62 -11.86 9.51 1.46
C GLN A 62 -13.29 8.98 1.23
N ARG A 63 -13.71 8.78 -0.03
CA ARG A 63 -15.03 8.21 -0.35
C ARG A 63 -15.19 6.81 0.24
N LEU A 64 -14.18 5.94 0.09
CA LEU A 64 -14.21 4.58 0.63
C LEU A 64 -14.21 4.56 2.17
N THR A 65 -13.42 5.43 2.81
CA THR A 65 -13.40 5.58 4.26
C THR A 65 -14.78 6.02 4.76
N ARG A 66 -15.39 7.04 4.14
CA ARG A 66 -16.74 7.50 4.50
C ARG A 66 -17.82 6.44 4.30
N GLN A 67 -17.73 5.67 3.21
CA GLN A 67 -18.66 4.57 2.95
C GLN A 67 -18.64 3.52 4.05
N ARG A 68 -17.45 3.24 4.62
CA ARG A 68 -17.26 2.17 5.61
C ARG A 68 -17.37 2.64 7.07
N PHE A 69 -16.94 3.87 7.34
CA PHE A 69 -16.74 4.39 8.70
C PHE A 69 -17.51 5.69 8.98
N GLY A 70 -18.23 6.23 8.00
CA GLY A 70 -18.92 7.52 8.12
C GLY A 70 -17.93 8.67 8.30
N ASN A 71 -18.31 9.65 9.11
CA ASN A 71 -17.46 10.80 9.43
C ASN A 71 -16.78 10.67 10.81
N THR A 72 -16.77 9.47 11.39
CA THR A 72 -16.23 9.24 12.74
C THR A 72 -14.71 9.33 12.74
N VAL A 73 -14.17 10.10 13.67
CA VAL A 73 -12.73 10.17 13.97
C VAL A 73 -12.49 9.51 15.32
N SER A 74 -11.71 8.42 15.34
CA SER A 74 -11.37 7.72 16.58
C SER A 74 -10.12 8.32 17.20
N PHE A 75 -10.21 8.71 18.47
CA PHE A 75 -9.06 9.15 19.26
C PHE A 75 -8.52 7.99 20.09
N TYR A 76 -7.19 7.88 20.15
CA TYR A 76 -6.49 6.87 20.95
C TYR A 76 -5.23 7.49 21.55
N VAL A 77 -4.96 7.18 22.81
CA VAL A 77 -3.77 7.64 23.53
C VAL A 77 -2.94 6.42 23.92
N PRO A 78 -1.84 6.12 23.21
CA PRO A 78 -0.97 5.01 23.59
C PRO A 78 -0.19 5.35 24.87
N LEU A 79 -0.08 4.38 25.77
CA LEU A 79 0.81 4.42 26.93
C LEU A 79 1.92 3.39 26.77
N TYR A 80 3.12 3.85 26.45
CA TYR A 80 4.32 3.01 26.42
C TYR A 80 4.97 3.05 27.81
N LEU A 81 4.90 1.94 28.55
CA LEU A 81 5.42 1.84 29.92
C LEU A 81 6.92 1.54 29.98
N SER A 82 7.49 0.98 28.91
CA SER A 82 8.90 0.65 28.80
C SER A 82 9.32 0.63 27.33
N ASN A 83 10.58 0.99 27.11
CA ASN A 83 11.26 0.87 25.82
C ASN A 83 12.29 -0.27 25.82
N LEU A 84 12.36 -1.09 26.89
CA LEU A 84 13.24 -2.26 26.94
C LEU A 84 12.79 -3.30 25.91
N CYS A 85 13.65 -3.59 24.95
CA CYS A 85 13.41 -4.58 23.91
C CYS A 85 14.65 -5.49 23.80
N ALA A 86 14.44 -6.80 23.73
CA ALA A 86 15.51 -7.78 23.50
C ALA A 86 15.74 -8.09 22.02
N ASN A 87 14.89 -7.55 21.13
CA ASN A 87 14.97 -7.78 19.70
C ASN A 87 15.84 -6.71 19.04
N ASP A 88 16.58 -7.12 18.02
CA ASP A 88 17.27 -6.23 17.10
C ASP A 88 16.44 -6.12 15.80
N CYS A 89 15.83 -4.95 15.58
CA CYS A 89 14.99 -4.69 14.42
C CYS A 89 15.84 -4.04 13.32
N THR A 90 16.35 -4.87 12.38
CA THR A 90 17.09 -4.46 11.17
C THR A 90 16.29 -4.66 9.89
#